data_AF-A0A3N0B439-F1
#
_entry.id   AF-A0A3N0B439-F1
#
_cell.length_a   1.000
_cell.length_b   1.000
_cell.length_c   1.000
_cell.angle_alpha   90.00
_cell.angle_beta   90.00
_cell.angle_gamma   90.00
#
_symmetry.space_group_name_H-M   'P 1'
#
loop_
_entity.id
_entity.type
_entity.pdbx_description
1 polymer ?
#
loop_
_entity_poly.entity_id
_entity_poly.type
_entity_poly.pdbx_seq_one_letter_code
_entity_poly.pdbx_strand_id
1 'polypeptide(L)'
;MLVGWGVFGVVVVAIFLLGLGNGTIILDATTFMMLLAAAPGAFIAVVSLNDKLGSKNRGYTVAGVLCVALFALGFMMRGPVETPSHDALEETSQTEENDSVVDEDYDYGFDPESVLDDQEQPISDSTPSDGGARRVPRYEDERWPTTAPELTSVPDDQRWYNARSHMGTTCTVVGPVVDVYQAVDEAGAPVFVDIGEAYPSSGNVTLVIWAQDIDPFLDMLNAVDDGGAWLSVTGYLNNYEGMPQFNSAMSDIHFRWWTDVS
;
A
#
# COMPACT_ATOMS: atom_id res chain seq x y z
N MET A 1 45.73 -1.90 -27.10
CA MET A 1 44.39 -1.29 -27.28
C MET A 1 43.35 -2.40 -27.34
N LEU A 2 42.82 -2.85 -26.19
CA LEU A 2 41.83 -3.95 -26.14
C LEU A 2 41.07 -3.95 -24.79
N VAL A 3 40.80 -2.76 -24.24
CA VAL A 3 40.09 -2.59 -22.94
C VAL A 3 38.66 -2.05 -23.13
N GLY A 4 38.28 -1.65 -24.35
CA GLY A 4 37.01 -0.94 -24.60
C GLY A 4 35.74 -1.78 -24.71
N TRP A 5 35.86 -3.10 -24.89
CA TRP A 5 34.69 -3.93 -25.24
C TRP A 5 34.04 -4.64 -24.05
N GLY A 6 34.76 -4.85 -22.95
CA GLY A 6 34.21 -5.43 -21.73
C GLY A 6 33.23 -4.49 -21.00
N VAL A 7 33.46 -3.18 -21.11
CA VAL A 7 32.62 -2.17 -20.45
C VAL A 7 31.23 -2.07 -21.10
N PHE A 8 31.14 -2.25 -22.42
CA PHE A 8 29.87 -2.19 -23.14
C PHE A 8 28.90 -3.32 -22.74
N GLY A 9 29.41 -4.53 -22.53
CA GLY A 9 28.58 -5.67 -22.10
C GLY A 9 28.00 -5.50 -20.70
N VAL A 10 28.79 -4.96 -19.77
CA VAL A 10 28.35 -4.68 -18.39
C VAL A 10 27.32 -3.54 -18.35
N VAL A 11 27.50 -2.51 -19.17
CA VAL A 11 26.55 -1.38 -19.26
C VAL A 11 25.20 -1.82 -19.82
N VAL A 12 25.17 -2.69 -20.85
CA VAL A 12 23.90 -3.20 -21.42
C VAL A 12 23.15 -4.08 -20.41
N VAL A 13 23.86 -4.94 -19.67
CA VAL A 13 23.26 -5.76 -18.61
C VAL A 13 22.78 -4.92 -17.43
N ALA A 14 23.52 -3.88 -17.05
CA ALA A 14 23.11 -2.96 -15.99
C ALA A 14 21.86 -2.15 -16.37
N ILE A 15 21.78 -1.66 -17.62
CA ILE A 15 20.58 -0.96 -18.12
C ILE A 15 19.37 -1.92 -18.16
N PHE A 16 19.59 -3.20 -18.49
CA PHE A 16 18.53 -4.22 -18.46
C PHE A 16 18.07 -4.57 -17.03
N LEU A 17 19.00 -4.67 -16.08
CA LEU A 17 18.66 -4.93 -14.67
C LEU A 17 17.97 -3.74 -14.01
N LEU A 18 18.36 -2.50 -14.38
CA LEU A 18 17.69 -1.28 -13.92
C LEU A 18 16.28 -1.13 -14.54
N GLY A 19 16.06 -1.61 -15.77
CA GLY A 19 14.74 -1.62 -16.39
C GLY A 19 13.79 -2.71 -15.88
N LEU A 20 14.31 -3.81 -15.32
CA LEU A 20 13.50 -4.90 -14.76
C LEU A 20 13.04 -4.64 -13.33
N GLY A 21 13.64 -3.68 -12.61
CA GLY A 21 13.27 -3.34 -11.23
C GLY A 21 12.03 -2.46 -11.09
N ASN A 22 11.69 -1.68 -12.12
CA ASN A 22 10.52 -0.80 -12.13
C ASN A 22 9.52 -1.35 -13.16
N GLY A 23 8.43 -1.94 -12.69
CA GLY A 23 7.43 -2.62 -13.51
C GLY A 23 7.08 -1.89 -14.81
N THR A 24 7.09 -2.66 -15.89
CA THR A 24 6.59 -2.33 -17.24
C THR A 24 7.51 -1.47 -18.11
N ILE A 25 8.52 -2.11 -18.73
CA ILE A 25 9.13 -1.55 -19.94
C ILE A 25 8.12 -1.77 -21.08
N ILE A 26 7.38 -0.72 -21.45
CA ILE A 26 6.73 -0.67 -22.77
C ILE A 26 7.86 -0.46 -23.79
N LEU A 27 8.49 -1.55 -24.23
CA LEU A 27 9.38 -1.49 -25.39
C LEU A 27 8.49 -1.23 -26.61
N ASP A 28 8.56 -0.02 -27.13
CA ASP A 28 8.04 0.28 -28.46
C ASP A 28 8.62 -0.76 -29.45
N ALA A 29 7.79 -1.19 -30.41
CA ALA A 29 8.13 -2.23 -31.39
C ALA A 29 9.46 -1.94 -32.10
N THR A 30 9.77 -0.66 -32.29
CA THR A 30 11.02 -0.18 -32.86
C THR A 30 12.24 -0.55 -32.01
N THR A 31 12.18 -0.35 -30.70
CA THR A 31 13.27 -0.68 -29.76
C THR A 31 13.45 -2.20 -29.65
N PHE A 32 12.35 -2.96 -29.66
CA PHE A 32 12.40 -4.42 -29.68
C PHE A 32 13.06 -4.97 -30.96
N MET A 33 12.72 -4.40 -32.12
CA MET A 33 13.33 -4.79 -33.40
C MET A 33 14.82 -4.44 -33.48
N MET A 34 15.24 -3.30 -32.92
CA MET A 34 16.66 -2.97 -32.82
C MET A 34 17.40 -3.94 -31.90
N LEU A 35 16.77 -4.38 -30.80
CA LEU A 35 17.34 -5.38 -29.91
C LEU A 35 17.50 -6.74 -30.62
N LEU A 36 16.48 -7.19 -31.36
CA LEU A 36 16.51 -8.42 -32.15
C LEU A 36 17.56 -8.36 -33.28
N ALA A 37 17.77 -7.20 -33.90
CA ALA A 37 18.80 -7.03 -34.92
C ALA A 37 20.22 -7.01 -34.34
N ALA A 38 20.40 -6.53 -33.10
CA ALA A 38 21.70 -6.43 -32.45
C ALA A 38 22.17 -7.75 -31.80
N ALA A 39 21.23 -8.56 -31.30
CA ALA A 39 21.53 -9.81 -30.59
C ALA A 39 22.38 -10.84 -31.39
N PRO A 40 22.17 -11.05 -32.70
CA PRO A 40 22.99 -11.96 -33.50
C PRO A 40 24.47 -11.54 -33.59
N GLY A 41 24.74 -10.24 -33.63
CA GLY A 41 26.11 -9.70 -33.68
C GLY A 41 26.89 -9.97 -32.39
N ALA A 42 26.22 -9.87 -31.25
CA ALA A 42 26.82 -10.20 -29.95
C ALA A 42 27.12 -11.70 -29.82
N PHE A 43 26.24 -12.56 -30.37
CA PHE A 43 26.43 -14.02 -30.33
C PHE A 43 27.66 -14.46 -31.13
N ILE A 44 27.88 -13.89 -32.32
CA ILE A 44 29.06 -14.18 -33.15
C ILE A 44 30.35 -13.74 -32.45
N ALA A 45 30.32 -12.59 -31.77
CA ALA A 45 31.47 -12.10 -31.01
C ALA A 45 31.81 -13.01 -29.81
N VAL A 46 30.80 -13.53 -29.09
CA VAL A 46 30.99 -14.45 -27.97
C VAL A 46 31.53 -15.82 -28.45
N VAL A 47 31.02 -16.34 -29.56
CA VAL A 47 31.53 -17.58 -30.17
C VAL A 47 32.98 -17.41 -30.63
N SER A 48 33.32 -16.27 -31.23
CA SER A 48 34.71 -15.98 -31.64
C SER A 48 35.66 -15.77 -30.44
N LEU A 49 35.14 -15.28 -29.31
CA LEU A 49 35.91 -15.17 -28.06
C LEU A 49 36.20 -16.55 -27.43
N ASN A 50 35.28 -17.50 -27.58
CA ASN A 50 35.40 -18.86 -27.02
C ASN A 50 36.58 -19.65 -27.61
N ASP A 51 36.94 -19.41 -28.88
CA ASP A 51 38.09 -20.06 -29.52
C ASP A 51 39.44 -19.51 -29.02
N LYS A 52 39.46 -18.31 -28.42
CA LYS A 52 40.67 -17.68 -27.87
C LYS A 52 40.83 -17.88 -26.36
N LEU A 53 39.75 -18.19 -25.65
CA LEU A 53 39.77 -18.43 -24.21
C LEU A 53 40.07 -19.92 -23.97
N GLY A 54 41.30 -20.20 -23.54
CA GLY A 54 41.75 -21.57 -23.24
C GLY A 54 40.79 -22.35 -22.33
N SER A 55 40.89 -23.69 -22.37
CA SER A 55 39.90 -24.66 -21.86
C SER A 55 39.37 -24.45 -20.44
N LYS A 56 40.05 -23.65 -19.62
CA LYS A 56 39.69 -23.33 -18.24
C LYS A 56 38.41 -22.50 -18.09
N ASN A 57 37.99 -21.76 -19.12
CA ASN A 57 36.83 -20.84 -19.02
C ASN A 57 35.57 -21.32 -19.73
N ARG A 58 35.56 -22.54 -20.28
CA ARG A 58 34.41 -23.09 -21.04
C ARG A 58 33.11 -23.16 -20.23
N GLY A 59 33.19 -23.32 -18.92
CA GLY A 59 32.00 -23.37 -18.04
C GLY A 59 31.17 -22.09 -18.07
N TYR A 60 31.83 -20.92 -18.10
CA TYR A 60 31.14 -19.62 -18.08
C TYR A 60 30.46 -19.32 -19.41
N THR A 61 31.08 -19.71 -20.53
CA THR A 61 30.46 -19.53 -21.86
C THR A 61 29.22 -20.41 -22.02
N VAL A 62 29.25 -21.66 -21.54
CA VAL A 62 28.08 -22.55 -21.58
C VAL A 62 26.95 -22.05 -20.68
N ALA A 63 27.28 -21.56 -19.48
CA ALA A 63 26.30 -20.96 -18.58
C ALA A 63 25.66 -19.70 -19.18
N GLY A 64 26.44 -18.83 -19.82
CA GLY A 64 25.93 -17.63 -20.49
C GLY A 64 25.00 -17.95 -21.66
N VAL A 65 25.37 -18.91 -22.51
CA VAL A 65 24.52 -19.37 -23.63
C VAL A 65 23.23 -20.00 -23.12
N LEU A 66 23.29 -20.80 -22.05
CA LEU A 66 22.12 -21.41 -21.43
C LEU A 66 21.15 -20.35 -20.87
N CYS A 67 21.66 -19.32 -20.17
CA CYS A 67 20.84 -18.24 -19.63
C CYS A 67 20.10 -17.47 -20.75
N VAL A 68 20.78 -17.15 -21.85
CA VAL A 68 20.14 -16.46 -22.99
C VAL A 68 19.09 -17.34 -23.66
N ALA A 69 19.36 -18.64 -23.81
CA ALA A 69 18.41 -19.59 -24.39
C ALA A 69 17.15 -19.75 -23.52
N LEU A 70 17.31 -19.87 -22.19
CA LEU A 70 16.18 -19.97 -21.25
C LEU A 70 15.34 -18.68 -21.25
N PHE A 71 15.97 -17.52 -21.34
CA PHE A 71 15.27 -16.23 -21.42
C PHE A 71 14.44 -16.11 -22.70
N ALA A 72 15.00 -16.50 -23.86
CA ALA A 72 14.26 -16.53 -25.12
C ALA A 72 13.05 -17.49 -25.08
N LEU A 73 13.21 -18.64 -24.42
CA LEU A 73 12.13 -19.60 -24.20
C LEU A 73 11.02 -19.04 -23.32
N GLY A 74 11.36 -18.33 -22.23
CA GLY A 74 10.38 -17.65 -21.38
C GLY A 74 9.57 -16.58 -22.13
N PHE A 75 10.22 -15.85 -23.05
CA PHE A 75 9.54 -14.87 -23.89
C PHE A 75 8.61 -15.51 -24.93
N MET A 76 8.99 -16.65 -25.53
CA MET A 76 8.13 -17.36 -26.49
C MET A 76 6.90 -18.01 -25.84
N MET A 77 6.95 -18.32 -24.54
CA MET A 77 5.78 -18.85 -23.82
C MET A 77 4.81 -17.79 -23.31
N ARG A 78 5.15 -16.49 -23.40
CA ARG A 78 4.22 -15.42 -23.01
C ARG A 78 3.20 -15.23 -24.14
N GLY A 79 1.97 -15.67 -23.89
CA GLY A 79 0.85 -15.50 -24.83
C GLY A 79 0.64 -14.02 -25.20
N PRO A 80 0.05 -13.74 -26.37
CA PRO A 80 -0.22 -12.37 -26.80
C PRO A 80 -1.08 -11.68 -25.76
N VAL A 81 -0.60 -10.53 -25.27
CA VAL A 81 -1.39 -9.64 -24.42
C VAL A 81 -2.50 -9.08 -25.29
N GLU A 82 -3.74 -9.43 -24.99
CA GLU A 82 -4.92 -8.89 -25.65
C GLU A 82 -5.01 -7.39 -25.36
N THR A 83 -4.60 -6.58 -26.33
CA THR A 83 -4.81 -5.13 -26.31
C THR A 83 -6.31 -4.85 -26.44
N PRO A 84 -6.93 -4.06 -25.54
CA PRO A 84 -8.33 -3.69 -25.66
C PRO A 84 -8.56 -2.92 -26.97
N SER A 85 -9.54 -3.35 -27.75
CA SER A 85 -9.92 -2.75 -29.02
C SER A 85 -10.48 -1.35 -28.80
N HIS A 86 -9.82 -0.36 -29.38
CA HIS A 86 -10.13 1.06 -29.27
C HIS A 86 -11.09 1.50 -30.39
N ASP A 87 -12.26 0.88 -30.49
CA ASP A 87 -13.31 1.27 -31.46
C ASP A 87 -14.64 1.45 -30.73
N ALA A 88 -14.85 2.63 -30.12
CA ALA A 88 -16.18 3.21 -29.82
C ALA A 88 -16.02 4.63 -29.26
N LEU A 89 -15.73 5.60 -30.13
CA LEU A 89 -15.98 7.02 -29.86
C LEU A 89 -16.74 7.61 -31.05
N GLU A 90 -18.04 7.32 -31.12
CA GLU A 90 -19.05 8.20 -31.71
C GLU A 90 -19.93 8.66 -30.53
N GLU A 91 -19.93 9.94 -30.21
CA GLU A 91 -20.94 10.89 -30.67
C GLU A 91 -22.37 10.46 -30.26
N THR A 92 -22.89 11.02 -29.15
CA THR A 92 -24.29 11.43 -29.07
C THR A 92 -24.56 12.32 -27.86
N SER A 93 -25.10 13.49 -28.17
CA SER A 93 -25.80 14.39 -27.26
C SER A 93 -27.20 13.84 -26.92
N GLN A 94 -27.73 14.32 -25.78
CA GLN A 94 -29.14 14.37 -25.36
C GLN A 94 -29.68 13.21 -24.49
N THR A 95 -30.00 13.61 -23.25
CA THR A 95 -31.27 13.44 -22.54
C THR A 95 -32.01 12.12 -22.67
N GLU A 96 -32.11 11.37 -21.58
CA GLU A 96 -33.40 10.90 -21.05
C GLU A 96 -33.24 10.30 -19.64
N GLU A 97 -34.21 10.62 -18.79
CA GLU A 97 -34.52 9.91 -17.56
C GLU A 97 -34.65 8.41 -17.86
N ASN A 98 -34.02 7.55 -17.07
CA ASN A 98 -34.69 6.30 -16.74
C ASN A 98 -34.28 5.76 -15.37
N ASP A 99 -35.31 5.75 -14.54
CA ASP A 99 -35.51 5.02 -13.32
C ASP A 99 -35.39 3.50 -13.59
N SER A 100 -34.51 2.80 -12.88
CA SER A 100 -34.64 1.35 -12.65
C SER A 100 -33.76 0.90 -11.50
N VAL A 101 -34.37 0.87 -10.31
CA VAL A 101 -34.52 -0.32 -9.47
C VAL A 101 -33.48 -1.42 -9.75
N VAL A 102 -32.49 -1.53 -8.84
CA VAL A 102 -31.96 -2.82 -8.42
C VAL A 102 -31.84 -2.78 -6.90
N ASP A 103 -32.76 -3.50 -6.27
CA ASP A 103 -32.74 -3.92 -4.88
C ASP A 103 -31.49 -4.78 -4.62
N GLU A 104 -30.64 -4.36 -3.69
CA GLU A 104 -29.81 -5.29 -2.92
C GLU A 104 -30.04 -5.02 -1.43
N ASP A 105 -31.03 -5.71 -0.89
CA ASP A 105 -31.25 -5.95 0.54
C ASP A 105 -30.02 -6.64 1.12
N TYR A 106 -29.06 -5.87 1.63
CA TYR A 106 -28.11 -6.38 2.62
C TYR A 106 -28.80 -6.41 3.98
N ASP A 107 -29.45 -7.55 4.24
CA ASP A 107 -29.99 -7.99 5.52
C ASP A 107 -28.88 -8.10 6.58
N TYR A 108 -28.48 -6.96 7.14
CA TYR A 108 -27.80 -6.92 8.42
C TYR A 108 -28.86 -7.21 9.49
N GLY A 109 -28.97 -8.49 9.86
CA GLY A 109 -29.70 -8.95 11.03
C GLY A 109 -29.13 -8.34 12.31
N PHE A 110 -29.44 -7.07 12.55
CA PHE A 110 -29.36 -6.40 13.83
C PHE A 110 -30.73 -6.58 14.47
N ASP A 111 -30.79 -7.39 15.53
CA ASP A 111 -31.99 -7.61 16.34
C ASP A 111 -32.03 -6.54 17.45
N PRO A 112 -32.87 -5.48 17.32
CA PRO A 112 -32.92 -4.39 18.29
C PRO A 112 -33.67 -4.75 19.59
N GLU A 113 -34.12 -5.99 19.79
CA GLU A 113 -34.99 -6.36 20.92
C GLU A 113 -34.25 -7.02 22.11
N SER A 114 -32.92 -7.09 22.13
CA SER A 114 -32.18 -7.80 23.21
C SER A 114 -31.61 -6.95 24.36
N VAL A 115 -31.98 -5.66 24.50
CA VAL A 115 -31.47 -4.81 25.61
C VAL A 115 -32.57 -4.08 26.39
N LEU A 116 -33.77 -4.66 26.48
CA LEU A 116 -34.84 -4.16 27.34
C LEU A 116 -35.46 -5.28 28.16
N ASP A 117 -34.70 -5.79 29.14
CA ASP A 117 -35.28 -6.26 30.39
C ASP A 117 -34.18 -6.47 31.44
N ASP A 118 -34.12 -5.60 32.44
CA ASP A 118 -33.91 -6.02 33.82
C ASP A 118 -34.40 -4.93 34.78
N GLN A 119 -35.69 -5.07 35.09
CA GLN A 119 -36.32 -4.94 36.40
C GLN A 119 -35.91 -3.80 37.34
N GLU A 120 -36.80 -2.82 37.37
CA GLU A 120 -37.13 -1.97 38.51
C GLU A 120 -37.65 -2.80 39.71
N GLN A 121 -37.06 -2.65 40.91
CA GLN A 121 -37.68 -2.76 42.25
C GLN A 121 -36.72 -2.17 43.34
N PRO A 122 -37.19 -1.80 44.56
CA PRO A 122 -37.98 -0.63 44.89
C PRO A 122 -37.29 0.31 45.90
N ILE A 123 -37.87 1.50 46.05
CA ILE A 123 -37.56 2.59 46.97
C ILE A 123 -37.50 2.15 48.45
N SER A 124 -36.41 2.50 49.17
CA SER A 124 -36.40 3.31 50.40
C SER A 124 -35.14 3.06 51.25
N ASP A 125 -34.29 4.06 51.45
CA ASP A 125 -34.11 4.61 52.80
C ASP A 125 -33.41 5.98 52.79
N SER A 126 -33.84 6.82 53.72
CA SER A 126 -33.41 8.21 53.84
C SER A 126 -32.16 8.30 54.72
N THR A 127 -31.08 8.88 54.21
CA THR A 127 -30.03 9.48 55.06
C THR A 127 -29.43 10.69 54.34
N PRO A 128 -29.52 11.90 54.91
CA PRO A 128 -28.95 13.09 54.31
C PRO A 128 -27.56 13.34 54.89
N SER A 129 -26.50 13.23 54.09
CA SER A 129 -25.31 14.05 54.29
C SER A 129 -24.31 13.93 53.16
N ASP A 130 -23.83 15.10 52.76
CA ASP A 130 -22.51 15.39 52.22
C ASP A 130 -22.38 15.61 50.71
N GLY A 131 -21.70 16.71 50.38
CA GLY A 131 -21.72 17.39 49.09
C GLY A 131 -21.20 16.53 47.93
N GLY A 132 -22.11 15.92 47.19
CA GLY A 132 -21.82 15.27 45.92
C GLY A 132 -21.56 16.31 44.83
N ALA A 133 -20.29 16.70 44.66
CA ALA A 133 -19.84 17.27 43.40
C ALA A 133 -20.35 16.36 42.27
N ARG A 134 -21.11 16.92 41.34
CA ARG A 134 -21.62 16.25 40.14
C ARG A 134 -20.41 15.60 39.45
N ARG A 135 -20.19 14.30 39.67
CA ARG A 135 -19.25 13.54 38.85
C ARG A 135 -19.84 13.55 37.45
N VAL A 136 -19.28 14.40 36.60
CA VAL A 136 -19.51 14.31 35.16
C VAL A 136 -19.15 12.88 34.79
N PRO A 137 -20.06 12.10 34.16
CA PRO A 137 -19.70 10.79 33.64
C PRO A 137 -18.56 11.02 32.65
N ARG A 138 -17.36 10.63 33.06
CA ARG A 138 -16.20 10.66 32.19
C ARG A 138 -16.34 9.40 31.35
N TYR A 139 -16.89 9.55 30.16
CA TYR A 139 -16.84 8.49 29.17
C TYR A 139 -15.39 8.43 28.69
N GLU A 140 -14.55 7.71 29.44
CA GLU A 140 -13.21 7.33 29.01
C GLU A 140 -13.42 6.17 28.03
N ASP A 141 -13.47 6.45 26.72
CA ASP A 141 -13.39 5.39 25.72
C ASP A 141 -11.96 4.85 25.75
N GLU A 142 -11.80 3.59 26.16
CA GLU A 142 -10.48 2.93 26.27
C GLU A 142 -9.73 2.91 24.93
N ARG A 143 -10.45 2.99 23.80
CA ARG A 143 -9.87 3.04 22.44
C ARG A 143 -9.42 4.45 22.03
N TRP A 144 -9.72 5.46 22.86
CA TRP A 144 -9.29 6.84 22.68
C TRP A 144 -8.62 7.39 23.95
N PRO A 145 -7.47 6.82 24.37
CA PRO A 145 -6.86 7.07 25.67
C PRO A 145 -6.05 8.38 25.69
N THR A 146 -6.69 9.53 25.42
CA THR A 146 -6.02 10.84 25.44
C THR A 146 -6.90 11.93 26.04
N THR A 147 -6.26 12.87 26.72
CA THR A 147 -6.91 14.08 27.23
C THR A 147 -6.50 15.35 26.48
N ALA A 148 -5.66 15.23 25.46
CA ALA A 148 -5.16 16.36 24.68
C ALA A 148 -6.31 17.11 23.97
N PRO A 149 -6.44 18.44 24.12
CA PRO A 149 -7.51 19.23 23.50
C PRO A 149 -7.63 19.07 21.98
N GLU A 150 -6.49 18.97 21.29
CA GLU A 150 -6.42 18.77 19.85
C GLU A 150 -7.01 17.42 19.41
N LEU A 151 -6.75 16.35 20.15
CA LEU A 151 -7.24 15.00 19.84
C LEU A 151 -8.67 14.78 20.33
N THR A 152 -9.07 15.41 21.43
CA THR A 152 -10.46 15.37 21.92
C THR A 152 -11.41 16.16 21.02
N SER A 153 -10.90 17.12 20.24
CA SER A 153 -11.66 17.85 19.22
C SER A 153 -11.87 17.09 17.91
N VAL A 154 -11.22 15.94 17.73
CA VAL A 154 -11.37 15.10 16.54
C VAL A 154 -12.79 14.51 16.51
N PRO A 155 -13.55 14.70 15.40
CA PRO A 155 -14.86 14.09 15.21
C PRO A 155 -14.82 12.58 15.36
N ASP A 156 -15.87 11.99 15.96
CA ASP A 156 -15.90 10.54 16.24
C ASP A 156 -15.77 9.69 14.96
N ASP A 157 -16.37 10.13 13.85
CA ASP A 157 -16.29 9.48 12.54
C ASP A 157 -14.85 9.39 11.98
N GLN A 158 -13.96 10.30 12.38
CA GLN A 158 -12.56 10.31 11.95
C GLN A 158 -11.65 9.46 12.85
N ARG A 159 -12.17 8.84 13.90
CA ARG A 159 -11.36 8.04 14.83
C ARG A 159 -11.06 6.68 14.23
N TRP A 160 -9.87 6.15 14.49
CA TRP A 160 -9.37 4.90 13.90
C TRP A 160 -10.36 3.72 14.00
N TYR A 161 -11.05 3.58 15.13
CA TYR A 161 -12.01 2.48 15.35
C TYR A 161 -13.28 2.59 14.49
N ASN A 162 -13.53 3.73 13.84
CA ASN A 162 -14.61 3.95 12.88
C ASN A 162 -14.14 3.92 11.42
N ALA A 163 -12.84 3.77 11.14
CA ALA A 163 -12.30 3.88 9.78
C ALA A 163 -12.91 2.90 8.77
N ARG A 164 -13.35 1.71 9.22
CA ARG A 164 -13.96 0.69 8.35
C ARG A 164 -15.20 1.20 7.60
N SER A 165 -16.00 2.10 8.17
CA SER A 165 -17.18 2.67 7.48
C SER A 165 -16.82 3.62 6.34
N HIS A 166 -15.54 3.99 6.20
CA HIS A 166 -15.05 4.92 5.19
C HIS A 166 -14.19 4.27 4.10
N MET A 167 -14.01 2.95 4.14
CA MET A 167 -13.29 2.22 3.08
C MET A 167 -13.94 2.46 1.71
N GLY A 168 -13.10 2.65 0.70
CA GLY A 168 -13.51 2.99 -0.66
C GLY A 168 -13.72 4.49 -0.90
N THR A 169 -13.43 5.35 0.08
CA THR A 169 -13.58 6.81 -0.02
C THR A 169 -12.30 7.55 0.38
N THR A 170 -12.22 8.84 0.02
CA THR A 170 -11.21 9.74 0.58
C THR A 170 -11.69 10.26 1.92
N CYS A 171 -10.96 9.96 3.00
CA CYS A 171 -11.34 10.34 4.35
C CYS A 171 -10.11 10.69 5.20
N THR A 172 -10.36 11.22 6.39
CA THR A 172 -9.35 11.45 7.43
C THR A 172 -9.53 10.43 8.54
N VAL A 173 -8.44 9.80 8.95
CA VAL A 173 -8.39 8.89 10.11
C VAL A 173 -7.34 9.39 11.10
N VAL A 174 -7.68 9.35 12.38
CA VAL A 174 -6.81 9.76 13.48
C VAL A 174 -6.75 8.66 14.54
N GLY A 175 -5.55 8.37 15.04
CA GLY A 175 -5.39 7.41 16.13
C GLY A 175 -3.96 7.35 16.68
N PRO A 176 -3.75 6.59 17.76
CA PRO A 176 -2.42 6.36 18.30
C PRO A 176 -1.61 5.47 17.34
N VAL A 177 -0.34 5.80 17.15
CA VAL A 177 0.60 4.92 16.44
C VAL A 177 1.06 3.83 17.39
N VAL A 178 0.91 2.57 16.98
CA VAL A 178 1.19 1.41 17.83
C VAL A 178 2.34 0.55 17.32
N ASP A 179 2.62 0.59 16.02
CA ASP A 179 3.76 -0.11 15.42
C ASP A 179 4.25 0.62 14.16
N VAL A 180 5.57 0.55 13.93
CA VAL A 180 6.23 1.03 12.71
C VAL A 180 7.20 -0.04 12.25
N TYR A 181 7.04 -0.50 11.01
CA TYR A 181 7.83 -1.61 10.48
C TYR A 181 8.24 -1.37 9.03
N GLN A 182 9.53 -1.54 8.71
CA GLN A 182 10.02 -1.50 7.34
C GLN A 182 10.29 -2.90 6.80
N ALA A 183 9.65 -3.26 5.69
CA ALA A 183 9.86 -4.52 4.99
C ALA A 183 11.08 -4.46 4.06
N VAL A 184 12.28 -4.42 4.63
CA VAL A 184 13.55 -4.25 3.90
C VAL A 184 13.85 -5.34 2.86
N ASP A 185 13.29 -6.54 3.04
CA ASP A 185 13.50 -7.69 2.16
C ASP A 185 12.44 -7.81 1.05
N GLU A 186 11.45 -6.91 1.02
CA GLU A 186 10.37 -6.92 0.04
C GLU A 186 10.64 -5.97 -1.14
N ALA A 187 10.09 -6.32 -2.31
CA ALA A 187 10.18 -5.47 -3.49
C ALA A 187 9.49 -4.12 -3.23
N GLY A 188 10.23 -3.03 -3.37
CA GLY A 188 9.76 -1.67 -3.07
C GLY A 188 9.98 -1.22 -1.63
N ALA A 189 10.41 -2.11 -0.74
CA ALA A 189 10.79 -1.85 0.65
C ALA A 189 9.87 -0.88 1.42
N PRO A 190 8.54 -1.15 1.47
CA PRO A 190 7.59 -0.25 2.10
C PRO A 190 7.79 -0.17 3.62
N VAL A 191 7.37 0.96 4.18
CA VAL A 191 7.20 1.18 5.62
C VAL A 191 5.71 1.10 5.94
N PHE A 192 5.38 0.31 6.95
CA PHE A 192 4.04 0.16 7.50
C PHE A 192 3.96 0.93 8.81
N VAL A 193 2.91 1.73 8.96
CA VAL A 193 2.59 2.42 10.22
C VAL A 193 1.20 1.97 10.64
N ASP A 194 1.10 1.26 11.75
CA ASP A 194 -0.16 0.77 12.31
C ASP A 194 -0.75 1.77 13.29
N ILE A 195 -2.05 2.04 13.13
CA ILE A 195 -2.81 3.00 13.90
C ILE A 195 -3.92 2.27 14.66
N GLY A 196 -4.00 2.51 15.98
CA GLY A 196 -5.04 1.99 16.87
C GLY A 196 -4.71 0.62 17.47
N GLU A 197 -4.55 -0.39 16.62
CA GLU A 197 -4.18 -1.76 17.00
C GLU A 197 -2.97 -2.23 16.20
N ALA A 198 -2.18 -3.14 16.74
CA ALA A 198 -1.02 -3.69 16.02
C ALA A 198 -1.45 -4.81 15.07
N TYR A 199 -0.81 -4.90 13.91
CA TYR A 199 -0.91 -6.08 13.05
C TYR A 199 -0.52 -7.36 13.84
N PRO A 200 -1.22 -8.50 13.65
CA PRO A 200 -2.24 -8.80 12.63
C PRO A 200 -3.68 -8.55 13.06
N SER A 201 -3.95 -7.68 14.05
CA SER A 201 -5.33 -7.41 14.45
C SER A 201 -6.12 -6.75 13.32
N SER A 202 -7.33 -7.21 13.06
CA SER A 202 -8.17 -6.65 11.99
C SER A 202 -8.79 -5.29 12.32
N GLY A 203 -8.61 -4.81 13.55
CA GLY A 203 -9.10 -3.50 13.99
C GLY A 203 -8.19 -2.34 13.60
N ASN A 204 -6.96 -2.62 13.18
CA ASN A 204 -5.98 -1.57 12.86
C ASN A 204 -6.31 -0.83 11.55
N VAL A 205 -5.72 0.35 11.42
CA VAL A 205 -5.60 1.07 10.15
C VAL A 205 -4.12 1.15 9.80
N THR A 206 -3.75 0.72 8.61
CA THR A 206 -2.33 0.71 8.19
C THR A 206 -2.09 1.80 7.16
N LEU A 207 -1.07 2.63 7.40
CA LEU A 207 -0.49 3.51 6.38
C LEU A 207 0.72 2.80 5.76
N VAL A 208 0.65 2.54 4.45
CA VAL A 208 1.74 1.98 3.65
C VAL A 208 2.44 3.10 2.90
N ILE A 209 3.72 3.29 3.20
CA ILE A 209 4.60 4.29 2.59
C ILE A 209 5.64 3.55 1.76
N TRP A 210 5.60 3.74 0.44
CA TRP A 210 6.60 3.13 -0.43
C TRP A 210 7.92 3.88 -0.39
N ALA A 211 9.04 3.18 -0.60
CA ALA A 211 10.37 3.78 -0.53
C ALA A 211 10.56 4.97 -1.48
N GLN A 212 9.92 4.97 -2.66
CA GLN A 212 9.98 6.11 -3.59
C GLN A 212 9.25 7.37 -3.08
N ASP A 213 8.32 7.22 -2.13
CA ASP A 213 7.49 8.30 -1.59
C ASP A 213 7.92 8.69 -0.17
N ILE A 214 9.01 8.13 0.37
CA ILE A 214 9.33 8.19 1.82
C ILE A 214 9.80 9.58 2.28
N ASP A 215 10.40 10.38 1.40
CA ASP A 215 11.08 11.63 1.76
C ASP A 215 10.23 12.58 2.63
N PRO A 216 8.95 12.86 2.31
CA PRO A 216 8.09 13.72 3.15
C PRO A 216 7.81 13.11 4.53
N PHE A 217 7.83 11.78 4.65
CA PHE A 217 7.46 11.06 5.87
C PHE A 217 8.61 10.90 6.86
N LEU A 218 9.86 11.16 6.46
CA LEU A 218 11.04 10.87 7.29
C LEU A 218 10.98 11.54 8.67
N ASP A 219 10.59 12.81 8.75
CA ASP A 219 10.47 13.53 10.02
C ASP A 219 9.37 12.93 10.91
N MET A 220 8.26 12.50 10.30
CA MET A 220 7.17 11.84 11.01
C MET A 220 7.60 10.46 11.50
N LEU A 221 8.18 9.63 10.64
CA LEU A 221 8.64 8.28 10.98
C LEU A 221 9.64 8.31 12.14
N ASN A 222 10.62 9.22 12.10
CA ASN A 222 11.57 9.40 13.19
C ASN A 222 10.91 9.84 14.50
N ALA A 223 9.76 10.52 14.44
CA ALA A 223 9.06 11.02 15.63
C ALA A 223 8.08 10.01 16.22
N VAL A 224 7.55 9.07 15.42
CA VAL A 224 6.50 8.13 15.87
C VAL A 224 7.00 6.73 16.21
N ASP A 225 8.20 6.35 15.76
CA ASP A 225 8.80 5.01 15.97
C ASP A 225 9.07 4.68 17.45
N ASP A 226 9.27 5.70 18.30
CA ASP A 226 9.48 5.52 19.74
C ASP A 226 8.18 5.27 20.55
N GLY A 227 7.02 5.26 19.88
CA GLY A 227 5.71 5.08 20.49
C GLY A 227 5.17 6.32 21.21
N GLY A 228 3.92 6.24 21.68
CA GLY A 228 3.24 7.36 22.37
C GLY A 228 2.86 8.54 21.46
N ALA A 229 3.04 8.38 20.15
CA ALA A 229 2.66 9.35 19.16
C ALA A 229 1.25 9.10 18.61
N TRP A 230 0.66 10.13 18.05
CA TRP A 230 -0.61 10.09 17.33
C TRP A 230 -0.42 10.55 15.90
N LEU A 231 -1.21 9.98 15.00
CA LEU A 231 -1.16 10.27 13.58
C LEU A 231 -2.56 10.57 13.07
N SER A 232 -2.68 11.63 12.27
CA SER A 232 -3.80 11.94 11.41
C SER A 232 -3.36 11.72 9.97
N VAL A 233 -4.10 10.90 9.22
CA VAL A 233 -3.84 10.58 7.83
C VAL A 233 -5.09 10.92 7.02
N THR A 234 -4.92 11.63 5.91
CA THR A 234 -5.97 11.92 4.94
C THR A 234 -5.52 11.41 3.59
N GLY A 235 -6.37 10.62 2.94
CA GLY A 235 -6.08 9.99 1.66
C GLY A 235 -7.22 9.08 1.22
N TYR A 236 -7.01 8.32 0.16
CA TYR A 236 -7.96 7.26 -0.22
C TYR A 236 -7.77 6.06 0.72
N LEU A 237 -8.82 5.70 1.46
CA LEU A 237 -8.80 4.55 2.36
C LEU A 237 -9.23 3.30 1.59
N ASN A 238 -8.27 2.48 1.19
CA ASN A 238 -8.49 1.25 0.45
C ASN A 238 -8.93 0.11 1.39
N ASN A 239 -9.62 -0.89 0.81
CA ASN A 239 -9.85 -2.19 1.44
C ASN A 239 -8.80 -3.17 0.93
N TYR A 240 -7.81 -3.51 1.76
CA TYR A 240 -6.82 -4.54 1.46
C TYR A 240 -7.10 -5.78 2.31
N GLU A 241 -7.60 -6.85 1.70
CA GLU A 241 -7.94 -8.11 2.38
C GLU A 241 -8.88 -7.95 3.60
N GLY A 242 -9.80 -6.99 3.56
CA GLY A 242 -10.72 -6.69 4.66
C GLY A 242 -10.18 -5.70 5.68
N MET A 243 -9.00 -5.11 5.43
CA MET A 243 -8.29 -4.19 6.31
C MET A 243 -8.30 -2.77 5.72
N PRO A 244 -8.62 -1.74 6.52
CA PRO A 244 -8.53 -0.35 6.09
C PRO A 244 -7.06 0.06 5.92
N GLN A 245 -6.69 0.50 4.71
CA GLN A 245 -5.30 0.82 4.36
C GLN A 245 -5.19 2.13 3.56
N PHE A 246 -4.33 3.04 4.01
CA PHE A 246 -3.82 4.13 3.17
C PHE A 246 -2.56 3.67 2.44
N ASN A 247 -2.38 4.10 1.19
CA ASN A 247 -1.25 3.68 0.38
C ASN A 247 -0.69 4.87 -0.41
N SER A 248 0.58 5.24 -0.18
CA SER A 248 1.20 6.41 -0.80
C SER A 248 1.24 6.35 -2.33
N ALA A 249 1.24 5.14 -2.92
CA ALA A 249 1.23 4.96 -4.36
C ALA A 249 -0.18 5.07 -4.98
N MET A 250 -1.25 5.00 -4.18
CA MET A 250 -2.64 5.02 -4.67
C MET A 250 -3.27 6.41 -4.61
N SER A 251 -2.86 7.25 -3.67
CA SER A 251 -3.41 8.60 -3.49
C SER A 251 -2.40 9.55 -2.88
N ASP A 252 -2.59 10.84 -3.11
CA ASP A 252 -1.89 11.87 -2.33
C ASP A 252 -2.26 11.74 -0.85
N ILE A 253 -1.25 11.73 0.02
CA ILE A 253 -1.41 11.54 1.46
C ILE A 253 -1.05 12.83 2.17
N HIS A 254 -2.01 13.39 2.90
CA HIS A 254 -1.76 14.46 3.85
C HIS A 254 -1.74 13.89 5.25
N PHE A 255 -0.77 14.28 6.06
CA PHE A 255 -0.64 13.79 7.42
C PHE A 255 -0.20 14.87 8.39
N ARG A 256 -0.51 14.63 9.65
CA ARG A 256 -0.05 15.40 10.80
C ARG A 256 0.17 14.44 11.96
N TRP A 257 1.22 14.68 12.75
CA TRP A 257 1.51 13.87 13.93
C TRP A 257 1.63 14.73 15.18
N TRP A 258 1.52 14.07 16.33
CA TRP A 258 1.71 14.64 17.66
C TRP A 258 2.53 13.65 18.50
N THR A 259 3.49 14.16 19.27
CA THR A 259 4.24 13.40 20.26
C THR A 259 3.86 13.87 21.65
N ASP A 260 4.10 13.04 22.67
CA ASP A 260 3.94 13.41 24.08
C ASP A 260 2.53 13.87 24.49
N VAL A 261 1.49 13.36 23.81
CA VAL A 261 0.08 13.71 24.02
C VAL A 261 -0.62 12.70 24.94
N SER A 262 -0.37 12.82 26.24
CA SER A 262 -1.08 12.10 27.33
C SER A 262 -2.24 12.90 27.90
#